data_AF-A0A1L8ZA10-F1
#
_entry.id   AF-A0A1L8ZA10-F1
#
_cell.length_a   1.000
_cell.length_b   1.000
_cell.length_c   1.000
_cell.angle_alpha   90.00
_cell.angle_beta   90.00
_cell.angle_gamma   90.00
#
_symmetry.space_group_name_H-M   'P 1'
#
loop_
_entity.id
_entity.type
_entity.pdbx_description
1 polymer ?
#
loop_
_entity_poly.entity_id
_entity_poly.type
_entity_poly.pdbx_seq_one_letter_code
_entity_poly.pdbx_strand_id
1 'polypeptide(L)'
;DTTVHRIVEDGAYLIRTEEELANKQANKVATYYKGNIYLTSRSLDRKKSGAYYTPDDLTDFMVTSSIEEQLKTKSPLDIKIIDNSCGSGHFLISCLEYLTEKVWYELDKFEDVKKELDKEYRVIIKESEEYDVQDSISKELVLKRMLLKKCIYGVDINPISVEITMLSLWINTFIFGTPLSFIE
;
A
#
# COMPACT_ATOMS: atom_id res chain seq x y z
N ASP A 1 -24.78 27.37 27.90
CA ASP A 1 -23.64 27.09 27.00
C ASP A 1 -23.02 25.76 27.37
N THR A 2 -23.14 24.74 26.52
CA THR A 2 -22.70 23.38 26.85
C THR A 2 -21.35 23.13 26.21
N THR A 3 -20.27 23.47 26.93
CA THR A 3 -18.90 23.17 26.54
C THR A 3 -18.64 21.68 26.70
N VAL A 4 -18.07 21.04 25.68
CA VAL A 4 -17.63 19.64 25.74
C VAL A 4 -16.14 19.54 25.43
N HIS A 5 -15.51 18.58 26.09
CA HIS A 5 -14.07 18.36 26.07
C HIS A 5 -13.76 16.98 25.52
N ARG A 6 -12.80 16.93 24.59
CA ARG A 6 -12.20 15.67 24.14
C ARG A 6 -10.99 15.36 25.02
N ILE A 7 -11.05 14.23 25.72
CA ILE A 7 -9.98 13.72 26.59
C ILE A 7 -9.47 12.37 26.09
N VAL A 8 -8.24 12.02 26.49
CA VAL A 8 -7.65 10.69 26.28
C VAL A 8 -7.50 10.01 27.63
N GLU A 9 -8.20 8.90 27.84
CA GLU A 9 -8.14 8.05 29.04
C GLU A 9 -7.87 6.61 28.55
N ASP A 10 -6.83 5.95 29.07
CA ASP A 10 -6.41 4.59 28.68
C ASP A 10 -6.31 4.33 27.16
N GLY A 11 -5.85 5.33 26.40
CA GLY A 11 -5.71 5.24 24.94
C GLY A 11 -7.03 5.26 24.16
N ALA A 12 -8.13 5.64 24.80
CA ALA A 12 -9.44 5.87 24.19
C ALA A 12 -9.80 7.38 24.24
N TYR A 13 -10.41 7.87 23.15
CA TYR A 13 -10.95 9.22 23.11
C TYR A 13 -12.36 9.24 23.68
N LEU A 14 -12.60 10.10 24.66
CA LEU A 14 -13.91 10.31 25.28
C LEU A 14 -14.35 11.76 25.09
N ILE A 15 -15.65 11.98 24.92
CA ILE A 15 -16.27 13.30 24.95
C ILE A 15 -16.96 13.43 26.30
N ARG A 16 -16.60 14.45 27.08
CA ARG A 16 -17.15 14.73 28.41
C ARG A 16 -17.62 16.17 28.53
N THR A 17 -18.63 16.43 29.35
CA THR A 17 -19.04 17.79 29.71
C THR A 17 -18.11 18.39 30.77
N GLU A 18 -18.16 19.71 30.97
CA GLU A 18 -17.45 20.38 32.08
C GLU A 18 -17.81 19.79 33.45
N GLU A 19 -19.09 19.47 33.69
CA GLU A 19 -19.55 18.85 34.93
C GLU A 19 -18.92 17.46 35.17
N GLU A 20 -18.77 16.67 34.11
CA GLU A 20 -18.14 15.33 34.18
C GLU A 20 -16.62 15.38 34.42
N LEU A 21 -15.98 16.53 34.15
CA LEU A 21 -14.54 16.74 34.28
C LEU A 21 -14.11 17.44 35.57
N ALA A 22 -15.05 18.02 36.32
CA ALA A 22 -14.80 18.85 37.49
C ALA A 22 -13.87 18.21 38.55
N ASN A 23 -13.75 16.87 38.56
CA ASN A 23 -12.95 16.11 39.53
C ASN A 23 -11.88 15.19 38.92
N LYS A 24 -11.53 15.31 37.63
CA LYS A 24 -10.53 14.44 36.97
C LYS A 24 -9.40 15.22 36.29
N GLN A 25 -8.15 14.84 36.54
CA GLN A 25 -7.00 15.32 35.75
C GLN A 25 -6.98 14.61 34.38
N ALA A 26 -7.11 15.38 33.29
CA ALA A 26 -7.00 14.87 31.93
C ALA A 26 -5.72 15.37 31.26
N ASN A 27 -4.94 14.45 30.67
CA ASN A 27 -3.61 14.75 30.11
C ASN A 27 -3.63 15.54 28.78
N LYS A 28 -4.80 15.75 28.17
CA LYS A 28 -4.97 16.59 26.98
C LYS A 28 -6.44 16.94 26.78
N VAL A 29 -6.77 18.24 26.70
CA VAL A 29 -8.13 18.73 26.54
C VAL A 29 -8.22 19.52 25.23
N ALA A 30 -9.08 19.10 24.31
CA ALA A 30 -9.54 19.96 23.21
C ALA A 30 -10.98 20.38 23.52
N THR A 31 -11.25 21.68 23.50
CA THR A 31 -12.55 22.27 23.87
C THR A 31 -13.34 22.64 22.63
N TYR A 32 -14.62 22.26 22.57
CA TYR A 32 -15.50 22.55 21.44
C TYR A 32 -16.75 23.29 21.90
N TYR A 33 -17.12 24.34 21.16
CA TYR A 33 -18.29 25.17 21.44
C TYR A 33 -19.51 24.68 20.66
N LYS A 34 -20.68 24.82 21.27
CA LYS A 34 -21.97 24.50 20.65
C LYS A 34 -22.16 25.33 19.37
N GLY A 35 -22.40 24.65 18.25
CA GLY A 35 -22.53 25.27 16.92
C GLY A 35 -21.28 25.19 16.05
N ASN A 36 -20.13 24.80 16.60
CA ASN A 36 -18.90 24.63 15.81
C ASN A 36 -18.88 23.26 15.13
N ILE A 37 -18.49 23.25 13.86
CA ILE A 37 -18.16 22.02 13.13
C ILE A 37 -16.71 21.66 13.46
N TYR A 38 -16.45 20.40 13.79
CA TYR A 38 -15.10 19.88 13.98
C TYR A 38 -14.96 18.52 13.33
N LEU A 39 -13.74 18.23 12.85
CA LEU A 39 -13.39 16.93 12.28
C LEU A 39 -13.02 15.98 13.42
N THR A 40 -13.76 14.88 13.54
CA THR A 40 -13.38 13.74 14.36
C THR A 40 -12.95 12.61 13.44
N SER A 41 -11.78 12.02 13.69
CA SER A 41 -11.45 10.77 13.04
C SER A 41 -12.36 9.70 13.65
N ARG A 42 -13.32 9.18 12.87
CA ARG A 42 -14.00 7.91 13.17
C ARG A 42 -12.91 6.82 13.27
N SER A 43 -12.38 6.68 14.46
CA SER A 43 -11.28 5.78 14.84
C SER A 43 -11.80 4.59 15.67
N LEU A 44 -13.11 4.58 15.96
CA LEU A 44 -13.77 3.52 16.72
C LEU A 44 -14.14 2.31 15.86
N ASP A 45 -14.49 2.49 14.58
CA ASP A 45 -14.81 1.36 13.68
C ASP A 45 -13.55 0.55 13.29
N ARG A 46 -12.38 1.21 13.26
CA ARG A 46 -11.07 0.56 12.97
C ARG A 46 -10.64 -0.43 14.05
N LYS A 47 -10.97 -0.15 15.31
CA LYS A 47 -10.72 -1.07 16.44
C LYS A 47 -11.53 -2.37 16.31
N LYS A 48 -12.68 -2.34 15.62
CA LYS A 48 -13.51 -3.54 15.39
C LYS A 48 -13.05 -4.36 14.18
N SER A 49 -12.45 -3.73 13.16
CA SER A 49 -11.98 -4.44 11.97
C SER A 49 -10.51 -4.88 12.03
N GLY A 50 -9.72 -4.37 12.98
CA GLY A 50 -8.28 -4.64 13.04
C GLY A 50 -7.45 -3.91 11.98
N ALA A 51 -8.09 -3.07 11.14
CA ALA A 51 -7.43 -2.36 10.06
C ALA A 51 -6.76 -1.07 10.57
N TYR A 52 -5.47 -1.17 10.91
CA TYR A 52 -4.60 -0.04 11.19
C TYR A 52 -3.72 0.23 9.97
N TYR A 53 -3.84 1.43 9.40
CA TYR A 53 -2.96 1.85 8.31
C TYR A 53 -1.63 2.37 8.88
N THR A 54 -0.54 1.97 8.24
CA THR A 54 0.79 2.58 8.41
C THR A 54 0.75 4.00 7.85
N PRO A 55 1.15 5.05 8.60
CA PRO A 55 1.23 6.40 8.06
C PRO A 55 2.17 6.49 6.86
N ASP A 56 1.80 7.25 5.82
CA ASP A 56 2.53 7.34 4.55
C ASP A 56 4.02 7.69 4.74
N ASP A 57 4.33 8.69 5.58
CA ASP A 57 5.72 9.09 5.85
C ASP A 57 6.60 7.93 6.39
N LEU A 58 6.00 7.04 7.19
CA LEU A 58 6.69 5.88 7.72
C LEU A 58 6.82 4.78 6.66
N THR A 59 5.75 4.55 5.89
CA THR A 59 5.75 3.62 4.76
C THR A 59 6.87 3.99 3.77
N ASP A 60 6.91 5.24 3.33
CA ASP A 60 7.87 5.73 2.33
C ASP A 60 9.31 5.57 2.80
N PHE A 61 9.58 5.93 4.07
CA PHE A 61 10.89 5.75 4.68
C PHE A 61 11.30 4.27 4.70
N MET A 62 10.41 3.37 5.14
CA MET A 62 10.69 1.93 5.25
C MET A 62 10.94 1.31 3.88
N VAL A 63 10.08 1.63 2.90
CA VAL A 63 10.14 1.14 1.52
C VAL A 63 11.47 1.55 0.88
N THR A 64 11.75 2.85 0.88
CA THR A 64 12.95 3.42 0.27
C THR A 64 14.21 2.82 0.87
N SER A 65 14.33 2.91 2.21
CA SER A 65 15.55 2.46 2.90
C SER A 65 15.82 0.97 2.70
N SER A 66 14.76 0.14 2.74
CA SER A 66 14.92 -1.31 2.63
C SER A 66 15.27 -1.75 1.21
N ILE A 67 14.60 -1.18 0.20
CA ILE A 67 14.84 -1.56 -1.20
C ILE A 67 16.21 -1.07 -1.67
N GLU A 68 16.59 0.16 -1.34
CA GLU A 68 17.92 0.68 -1.70
C GLU A 68 19.04 -0.15 -1.09
N GLU A 69 18.89 -0.62 0.16
CA GLU A 69 19.88 -1.49 0.78
C GLU A 69 20.00 -2.84 0.06
N GLN A 70 18.89 -3.45 -0.35
CA GLN A 70 18.92 -4.73 -1.07
C GLN A 70 19.55 -4.59 -2.47
N LEU A 71 19.24 -3.50 -3.19
CA LEU A 71 19.76 -3.25 -4.54
C LEU A 71 21.29 -3.04 -4.59
N LYS A 72 21.94 -2.77 -3.45
CA LYS A 72 23.41 -2.72 -3.38
C LYS A 72 24.08 -4.07 -3.67
N THR A 73 23.39 -5.17 -3.41
CA THR A 73 23.99 -6.51 -3.42
C THR A 73 23.22 -7.54 -4.25
N LYS A 74 21.97 -7.25 -4.63
CA LYS A 74 21.09 -8.17 -5.35
C LYS A 74 20.59 -7.58 -6.65
N SER A 75 20.35 -8.45 -7.64
CA SER A 75 19.50 -8.10 -8.76
C SER A 75 18.07 -7.82 -8.25
N PRO A 76 17.32 -6.90 -8.89
CA PRO A 76 15.91 -6.69 -8.58
C PRO A 76 15.07 -7.97 -8.58
N LEU A 77 15.34 -8.92 -9.50
CA LEU A 77 14.56 -10.16 -9.62
C LEU A 77 14.77 -11.13 -8.44
N ASP A 78 15.86 -10.95 -7.69
CA ASP A 78 16.21 -11.75 -6.53
C ASP A 78 15.68 -11.17 -5.21
N ILE A 79 15.13 -9.95 -5.23
CA ILE A 79 14.52 -9.32 -4.07
C ILE A 79 13.18 -9.98 -3.79
N LYS A 80 12.96 -10.39 -2.54
CA LYS A 80 11.69 -10.93 -2.04
C LYS A 80 11.19 -10.03 -0.91
N ILE A 81 10.02 -9.43 -1.12
CA ILE A 81 9.35 -8.51 -0.22
C ILE A 81 8.10 -9.20 0.29
N ILE A 82 7.98 -9.34 1.61
CA ILE A 82 6.83 -9.94 2.27
C ILE A 82 6.21 -8.99 3.27
N ASP A 83 4.88 -8.87 3.23
CA ASP A 83 4.08 -8.28 4.30
C ASP A 83 3.21 -9.39 4.91
N ASN A 84 3.48 -9.74 6.16
CA ASN A 84 2.84 -10.86 6.87
C ASN A 84 1.50 -10.50 7.53
N SER A 85 1.02 -9.25 7.36
CA SER A 85 -0.30 -8.79 7.76
C SER A 85 -0.77 -7.70 6.79
N CYS A 86 -0.85 -8.06 5.51
CA CYS A 86 -0.88 -7.09 4.42
C CYS A 86 -2.13 -6.20 4.36
N GLY A 87 -3.22 -6.57 5.03
CA GLY A 87 -4.43 -5.76 5.11
C GLY A 87 -4.99 -5.44 3.74
N SER A 88 -4.98 -4.16 3.36
CA SER A 88 -5.43 -3.71 2.03
C SER A 88 -4.35 -3.79 0.95
N GLY A 89 -3.13 -4.17 1.29
CA GLY A 89 -2.00 -4.25 0.38
C GLY A 89 -1.26 -2.93 0.15
N HIS A 90 -1.61 -1.86 0.87
CA HIS A 90 -1.01 -0.54 0.68
C HIS A 90 0.52 -0.56 0.74
N PHE A 91 1.09 -1.22 1.75
CA PHE A 91 2.55 -1.31 1.90
C PHE A 91 3.20 -2.07 0.73
N LEU A 92 2.61 -3.18 0.29
CA LEU A 92 3.08 -3.97 -0.86
C LEU A 92 3.01 -3.18 -2.17
N ILE A 93 1.96 -2.37 -2.34
CA ILE A 93 1.81 -1.46 -3.50
C ILE A 93 2.93 -0.42 -3.47
N SER A 94 3.18 0.24 -2.33
CA SER A 94 4.28 1.20 -2.20
C SER A 94 5.63 0.56 -2.49
N CYS A 95 5.88 -0.66 -2.00
CA CYS A 95 7.08 -1.44 -2.35
C CYS A 95 7.20 -1.70 -3.85
N LEU A 96 6.12 -2.14 -4.49
CA LEU A 96 6.10 -2.44 -5.91
C LEU A 96 6.35 -1.18 -6.76
N GLU A 97 5.73 -0.07 -6.40
CA GLU A 97 5.86 1.21 -7.11
C GLU A 97 7.29 1.73 -7.01
N TYR A 98 7.84 1.83 -5.80
CA TYR A 98 9.21 2.29 -5.61
C TYR A 98 10.23 1.37 -6.28
N LEU A 99 10.10 0.05 -6.14
CA LEU A 99 10.99 -0.90 -6.80
C LEU A 99 10.93 -0.75 -8.32
N THR A 100 9.73 -0.63 -8.89
CA THR A 100 9.55 -0.48 -10.34
C THR A 100 10.18 0.82 -10.83
N GLU A 101 9.89 1.95 -10.18
CA GLU A 101 10.44 3.25 -10.53
C GLU A 101 11.97 3.23 -10.49
N LYS A 102 12.54 2.75 -9.38
CA LYS A 102 13.99 2.67 -9.19
C LYS A 102 14.67 1.81 -10.25
N VAL A 103 14.11 0.63 -10.54
CA VAL A 103 14.66 -0.30 -11.53
C VAL A 103 14.49 0.23 -12.95
N TRP A 104 13.39 0.91 -13.25
CA TRP A 104 13.14 1.52 -14.55
C TRP A 104 14.15 2.63 -14.85
N TYR A 105 14.39 3.55 -13.91
CA TYR A 105 15.38 4.62 -14.07
C TYR A 105 16.82 4.13 -14.18
N GLU A 106 17.11 2.97 -13.59
CA GLU A 106 18.45 2.38 -13.57
C GLU A 106 18.54 1.10 -14.41
N LEU A 107 17.63 0.91 -15.37
CA LEU A 107 17.47 -0.35 -16.11
C LEU A 107 18.76 -0.81 -16.80
N ASP A 108 19.58 0.13 -17.28
CA ASP A 108 20.86 -0.17 -17.91
C ASP A 108 21.91 -0.79 -16.96
N LYS A 109 21.69 -0.74 -15.64
CA LYS A 109 22.52 -1.43 -14.65
C LYS A 109 22.15 -2.91 -14.50
N PHE A 110 20.97 -3.32 -14.96
CA PHE A 110 20.38 -4.63 -14.69
C PHE A 110 20.13 -5.41 -15.99
N GLU A 111 21.19 -6.00 -16.55
CA GLU A 111 21.12 -6.71 -17.83
C GLU A 111 20.19 -7.93 -17.80
N ASP A 112 20.12 -8.63 -16.66
CA ASP A 112 19.22 -9.75 -16.44
C ASP A 112 17.74 -9.32 -16.44
N VAL A 113 17.44 -8.19 -15.80
CA VAL A 113 16.10 -7.57 -15.83
C VAL A 113 15.74 -7.17 -17.25
N LYS A 114 16.65 -6.52 -17.98
CA LYS A 114 16.42 -6.05 -19.36
C LYS A 114 16.09 -7.22 -20.30
N LYS A 115 16.85 -8.30 -20.20
CA LYS A 115 16.63 -9.52 -21.00
C LYS A 115 15.28 -10.18 -20.70
N GLU A 116 14.93 -10.31 -19.42
CA GLU A 116 13.65 -10.90 -19.03
C GLU A 116 12.47 -9.98 -19.43
N LEU A 117 12.61 -8.67 -19.24
CA LEU A 117 11.61 -7.67 -19.63
C LEU A 117 11.33 -7.71 -21.14
N ASP A 118 12.37 -7.74 -21.99
CA ASP A 118 12.18 -7.81 -23.44
C ASP A 118 11.50 -9.11 -23.88
N LYS A 119 11.71 -10.21 -23.14
CA LYS A 119 11.03 -11.48 -23.40
C LYS A 119 9.56 -11.40 -23.01
N GLU A 120 9.24 -10.95 -21.80
CA GLU A 120 7.85 -10.79 -21.33
C GLU A 120 7.07 -9.80 -22.19
N TYR A 121 7.69 -8.69 -22.57
CA TYR A 121 7.07 -7.67 -23.43
C TYR A 121 6.66 -8.25 -24.79
N ARG A 122 7.51 -9.05 -25.43
CA ARG A 122 7.17 -9.71 -26.70
C ARG A 122 6.02 -10.70 -26.57
N VAL A 123 5.93 -11.43 -25.46
CA VAL A 123 4.83 -12.37 -25.21
C VAL A 123 3.53 -11.60 -25.06
N ILE A 124 3.51 -10.56 -24.22
CA ILE A 124 2.32 -9.75 -23.95
C ILE A 124 1.83 -9.04 -25.21
N ILE A 125 2.71 -8.41 -25.98
CA ILE A 125 2.31 -7.74 -27.23
C ILE A 125 1.63 -8.71 -28.19
N LYS A 126 2.18 -9.93 -28.33
CA LYS A 126 1.60 -10.96 -29.19
C LYS A 126 0.23 -11.44 -28.70
N GLU A 127 0.02 -11.57 -27.39
CA GLU A 127 -1.29 -11.91 -26.82
C GLU A 127 -2.30 -10.76 -27.01
N SER A 128 -1.83 -9.52 -26.96
CA SER A 128 -2.66 -8.33 -27.11
C SER A 128 -3.05 -8.00 -28.55
N GLU A 129 -2.35 -8.55 -29.56
CA GLU A 129 -2.72 -8.44 -30.98
C GLU A 129 -4.14 -8.96 -31.25
N GLU A 130 -4.62 -9.96 -30.49
CA GLU A 130 -5.99 -10.47 -30.62
C GLU A 130 -7.06 -9.41 -30.33
N TYR A 131 -6.73 -8.43 -29.48
CA TYR A 131 -7.65 -7.43 -28.99
C TYR A 131 -7.44 -6.04 -29.59
N ASP A 132 -6.45 -5.86 -30.47
CA ASP A 132 -6.06 -4.58 -31.08
C ASP A 132 -5.73 -3.48 -30.07
N VAL A 133 -5.02 -3.83 -28.99
CA VAL A 133 -4.65 -2.90 -27.89
C VAL A 133 -3.14 -2.73 -27.68
N GLN A 134 -2.31 -3.26 -28.58
CA GLN A 134 -0.85 -3.26 -28.48
C GLN A 134 -0.22 -1.89 -28.20
N ASP A 135 -0.76 -0.81 -28.78
CA ASP A 135 -0.23 0.55 -28.62
C ASP A 135 -0.40 1.12 -27.20
N SER A 136 -1.25 0.50 -26.37
CA SER A 136 -1.50 0.93 -24.99
C SER A 136 -0.51 0.35 -23.96
N ILE A 137 0.38 -0.56 -24.38
CA ILE A 137 1.19 -1.37 -23.47
C ILE A 137 2.59 -0.77 -23.32
N SER A 138 2.88 -0.18 -22.16
CA SER A 138 4.21 0.32 -21.85
C SER A 138 5.13 -0.79 -21.32
N LYS A 139 6.42 -0.74 -21.68
CA LYS A 139 7.45 -1.63 -21.10
C LYS A 139 7.57 -1.45 -19.59
N GLU A 140 7.36 -0.24 -19.08
CA GLU A 140 7.35 0.04 -17.64
C GLU A 140 6.23 -0.73 -16.92
N LEU A 141 5.04 -0.79 -17.50
CA LEU A 141 3.92 -1.56 -16.94
C LEU A 141 4.20 -3.07 -16.98
N VAL A 142 4.85 -3.56 -18.04
CA VAL A 142 5.33 -4.95 -18.10
C VAL A 142 6.39 -5.23 -17.04
N LEU A 143 7.33 -4.30 -16.80
CA LEU A 143 8.30 -4.39 -15.71
C LEU A 143 7.60 -4.46 -14.35
N LYS A 144 6.64 -3.58 -14.10
CA LYS A 144 5.82 -3.56 -12.86
C LYS A 144 5.15 -4.92 -12.64
N ARG A 145 4.49 -5.45 -13.66
CA ARG A 145 3.84 -6.76 -13.62
C ARG A 145 4.84 -7.90 -13.38
N MET A 146 6.02 -7.83 -13.99
CA MET A 146 7.09 -8.83 -13.79
C MET A 146 7.64 -8.82 -12.36
N LEU A 147 7.87 -7.63 -11.80
CA LEU A 147 8.34 -7.46 -10.42
C LEU A 147 7.27 -7.90 -9.41
N LEU A 148 5.99 -7.60 -9.66
CA LEU A 148 4.88 -8.12 -8.85
C LEU A 148 4.94 -9.66 -8.74
N LYS A 149 5.03 -10.36 -9.88
CA LYS A 149 5.08 -11.83 -9.93
C LYS A 149 6.28 -12.44 -9.18
N LYS A 150 7.43 -11.77 -9.23
CA LYS A 150 8.70 -12.35 -8.76
C LYS A 150 9.10 -11.85 -7.38
N CYS A 151 8.65 -10.68 -6.94
CA CYS A 151 9.23 -10.00 -5.78
C CYS A 151 8.23 -9.76 -4.65
N ILE A 152 6.92 -9.71 -4.92
CA ILE A 152 5.92 -9.25 -3.94
C ILE A 152 5.11 -10.43 -3.39
N TYR A 153 5.04 -10.52 -2.06
CA TYR A 153 4.32 -11.57 -1.34
C TYR A 153 3.50 -10.96 -0.19
N GLY A 154 2.26 -11.38 -0.04
CA GLY A 154 1.38 -10.89 1.02
C GLY A 154 0.71 -12.05 1.77
N VAL A 155 0.61 -11.92 3.09
CA VAL A 155 -0.14 -12.84 3.94
C VAL A 155 -1.04 -12.02 4.85
N ASP A 156 -2.28 -12.47 5.04
CA ASP A 156 -3.18 -11.92 6.04
C ASP A 156 -4.04 -13.05 6.61
N ILE A 157 -4.41 -12.92 7.88
CA ILE A 157 -5.30 -13.87 8.56
C ILE A 157 -6.76 -13.71 8.10
N ASN A 158 -7.14 -12.50 7.69
CA ASN A 158 -8.47 -12.22 7.18
C ASN A 158 -8.51 -12.48 5.66
N PRO A 159 -9.30 -13.46 5.19
CA PRO A 159 -9.37 -13.79 3.76
C PRO A 159 -9.83 -12.61 2.89
N ILE A 160 -10.68 -11.72 3.43
CA ILE A 160 -11.12 -10.52 2.70
C ILE A 160 -9.96 -9.54 2.48
N SER A 161 -9.02 -9.43 3.43
CA SER A 161 -7.80 -8.62 3.25
C SER A 161 -6.95 -9.16 2.11
N VAL A 162 -6.81 -10.49 2.02
CA VAL A 162 -6.09 -11.15 0.91
C VAL A 162 -6.74 -10.82 -0.43
N GLU A 163 -8.06 -10.97 -0.55
CA GLU A 163 -8.80 -10.65 -1.78
C GLU A 163 -8.67 -9.17 -2.18
N ILE A 164 -8.79 -8.24 -1.22
CA ILE A 164 -8.62 -6.80 -1.47
C ILE A 164 -7.20 -6.50 -1.93
N THR A 165 -6.20 -7.10 -1.29
CA THR A 165 -4.78 -6.92 -1.65
C THR A 165 -4.53 -7.42 -3.08
N MET A 166 -5.01 -8.63 -3.41
CA MET A 166 -4.89 -9.21 -4.75
C MET A 166 -5.55 -8.33 -5.81
N LEU A 167 -6.78 -7.87 -5.57
CA LEU A 167 -7.50 -6.97 -6.48
C LEU A 167 -6.75 -5.64 -6.66
N SER A 168 -6.22 -5.08 -5.57
CA SER A 168 -5.53 -3.78 -5.62
C SER A 168 -4.22 -3.88 -6.41
N LEU A 169 -3.42 -4.94 -6.18
CA LEU A 169 -2.22 -5.23 -6.96
C LEU A 169 -2.53 -5.53 -8.44
N TRP A 170 -3.64 -6.23 -8.69
CA TRP A 170 -4.12 -6.49 -10.04
C TRP A 170 -4.45 -5.21 -10.80
N ILE A 171 -5.30 -4.34 -10.23
CA ILE A 171 -5.66 -3.04 -10.84
C ILE A 171 -4.40 -2.21 -11.10
N ASN A 172 -3.47 -2.21 -10.15
CA ASN A 172 -2.24 -1.44 -10.22
C ASN A 172 -1.25 -1.94 -11.31
N THR A 173 -1.42 -3.17 -11.81
CA THR A 173 -0.57 -3.81 -12.83
C THR A 173 -1.36 -4.36 -14.03
N PHE A 174 -2.58 -3.88 -14.22
CA PHE A 174 -3.49 -4.39 -15.23
C PHE A 174 -2.98 -4.09 -16.65
N ILE A 175 -2.93 -5.13 -17.48
CA ILE A 175 -2.67 -5.02 -18.92
C ILE A 175 -3.82 -5.70 -19.65
N PHE A 176 -4.49 -4.96 -20.53
CA PHE A 176 -5.64 -5.47 -21.28
C PHE A 176 -5.24 -6.68 -22.14
N GLY A 177 -6.09 -7.71 -22.15
CA GLY A 177 -5.85 -8.96 -22.89
C GLY A 177 -4.94 -9.96 -22.18
N THR A 178 -4.29 -9.61 -21.05
CA THR A 178 -3.50 -10.56 -20.27
C THR A 178 -4.33 -11.24 -19.19
N PRO A 179 -4.11 -12.55 -18.90
CA PRO A 179 -4.88 -13.27 -17.91
C PRO A 179 -4.68 -12.71 -16.49
N LEU A 180 -5.76 -12.76 -15.69
CA LEU A 180 -5.77 -12.39 -14.27
C LEU A 180 -5.05 -13.40 -13.37
N SER A 181 -4.85 -14.64 -13.81
CA SER A 181 -4.36 -15.78 -13.02
C SER A 181 -2.87 -15.72 -12.65
N PHE A 182 -2.25 -14.55 -12.63
CA PHE A 182 -0.83 -14.41 -12.28
C PHE A 182 -0.58 -14.01 -10.84
N ILE A 183 -1.64 -13.63 -10.11
CA ILE A 183 -1.62 -13.39 -8.68
C ILE A 183 -2.35 -14.58 -8.07
N GLU A 184 -1.59 -15.61 -7.72
CA GLU A 184 -2.02 -16.80 -6.98
C GLU A 184 -1.13 -17.00 -5.76
#